data_AF-A0A524DDN7-F1
#
_entry.id   AF-A0A524DDN7-F1
#
_cell.length_a   1.000
_cell.length_b   1.000
_cell.length_c   1.000
_cell.angle_alpha   90.00
_cell.angle_beta   90.00
_cell.angle_gamma   90.00
#
_symmetry.space_group_name_H-M   'P 1'
#
loop_
_entity.id
_entity.type
_entity.pdbx_description
1 polymer ?
#
loop_
_entity_poly.entity_id
_entity_poly.type
_entity_poly.pdbx_seq_one_letter_code
_entity_poly.pdbx_strand_id
1 'polypeptide(L)'
;MSEIKSKRNIIFLFLISILLISNILLLIAAFQLFPTYGGHTRQILFIKPNEQTDESGYFIILDELTPKAQEYDIDLLLHSRGDLKIAEDRQSVAFSVPSYLSNDNITLNATFLEHTNDINSAEGIFCPKNYDEGNNYPDIDTTYIKARYSGSANPIMSTVLYPKNESDNTQIIPNTVSRSDGLKQIGSHDFLFHQENRILAQFTNPNIEFNGELFFIRTNKSDSTKIDYLYLQQAKVLKFGNNQTFQSTNSISSLLLTYSNSTQISGYINGRNTQISIYCPFGADAVEMVKLNGLNTTFSVSPSEDTISFTILES
;
A
#
# COMPACT_ATOMS: atom_id res chain seq x y z
N MET A 1 18.71 52.61 -41.66
CA MET A 1 18.44 51.15 -41.64
C MET A 1 19.52 50.50 -42.48
N SER A 2 20.37 49.58 -42.04
CA SER A 2 20.31 48.66 -40.92
C SER A 2 21.68 48.54 -40.25
N GLU A 3 21.68 48.28 -38.94
CA GLU A 3 22.87 47.98 -38.14
C GLU A 3 23.70 46.85 -38.75
N ILE A 4 24.97 47.14 -39.06
CA ILE A 4 26.00 46.11 -39.18
C ILE A 4 26.23 45.59 -37.75
N LYS A 5 25.53 44.52 -37.37
CA LYS A 5 25.76 43.80 -36.12
C LYS A 5 27.26 43.43 -36.06
N SER A 6 27.98 44.03 -35.13
CA SER A 6 29.42 43.86 -34.90
C SER A 6 29.85 42.39 -35.06
N LYS A 7 30.98 42.13 -35.74
CA LYS A 7 31.57 40.78 -35.89
C LYS A 7 31.67 40.04 -34.54
N ARG A 8 31.84 40.77 -33.43
CA ARG A 8 31.84 40.22 -32.07
C ARG A 8 30.48 39.63 -31.67
N ASN A 9 29.38 40.26 -32.06
CA ASN A 9 28.02 39.76 -31.79
C ASN A 9 27.75 38.48 -32.59
N ILE A 10 28.27 38.37 -33.82
CA ILE A 10 28.15 37.16 -34.64
C ILE A 10 28.94 36.01 -34.01
N ILE A 11 30.19 36.26 -33.58
CA ILE A 11 31.01 35.26 -32.88
C ILE A 11 30.35 34.82 -31.57
N PHE A 12 29.81 35.77 -30.80
CA PHE A 12 29.13 35.48 -29.55
C PHE A 12 27.87 34.63 -29.75
N LEU A 13 27.03 34.96 -30.76
CA LEU A 13 25.86 34.15 -31.13
C LEU A 13 26.25 32.75 -31.60
N PHE A 14 27.34 32.62 -32.34
CA PHE A 14 27.86 31.32 -32.78
C PHE A 14 28.31 30.45 -31.59
N LEU A 15 29.02 31.02 -30.61
CA LEU A 15 29.42 30.32 -29.39
C LEU A 15 28.20 29.88 -28.55
N ILE A 16 27.20 30.76 -28.38
CA ILE A 16 25.95 30.39 -27.71
C ILE A 16 25.26 29.25 -28.46
N SER A 17 25.21 29.30 -29.79
CA SER A 17 24.57 28.25 -30.60
C SER A 17 25.26 26.90 -30.44
N ILE A 18 26.60 26.86 -30.43
CA ILE A 18 27.36 25.64 -30.17
C ILE A 18 27.06 25.09 -28.76
N LEU A 19 27.07 25.95 -27.75
CA LEU A 19 26.78 25.55 -26.37
C LEU A 19 25.35 25.01 -26.24
N LEU A 20 24.39 25.64 -26.91
CA LEU A 20 22.99 25.25 -26.86
C LEU A 20 22.75 23.90 -27.56
N ILE A 21 23.34 23.72 -28.76
CA ILE A 21 23.30 22.43 -29.48
C ILE A 21 23.99 21.33 -28.66
N SER A 22 25.16 21.61 -28.07
CA SER A 22 25.88 20.64 -27.25
C SER A 22 25.09 20.23 -26.01
N ASN A 23 24.43 21.17 -25.34
CA ASN A 23 23.55 20.87 -24.20
C ASN A 23 22.33 20.04 -24.61
N ILE A 24 21.70 20.34 -25.75
CA ILE A 24 20.58 19.54 -26.26
C ILE A 24 21.04 18.11 -26.58
N LEU A 25 22.19 17.95 -27.24
CA LEU A 25 22.74 16.62 -27.55
C LEU A 25 23.11 15.85 -26.28
N LEU A 26 23.71 16.50 -25.27
CA LEU A 26 23.99 15.90 -23.97
C LEU A 26 22.71 15.51 -23.24
N LEU A 27 21.65 16.32 -23.31
CA LEU A 27 20.36 16.01 -22.72
C LEU A 27 19.69 14.81 -23.40
N ILE A 28 19.72 14.74 -24.73
CA ILE A 28 19.21 13.59 -25.50
C ILE A 28 20.01 12.34 -25.15
N ALA A 29 21.36 12.44 -25.13
CA ALA A 29 22.22 11.33 -24.73
C ALA A 29 21.94 10.90 -23.29
N ALA A 30 21.73 11.84 -22.37
CA ALA A 30 21.37 11.55 -20.98
C ALA A 30 20.02 10.83 -20.89
N PHE A 31 19.00 11.24 -21.64
CA PHE A 31 17.71 10.53 -21.67
C PHE A 31 17.77 9.17 -22.39
N GLN A 32 18.71 8.97 -23.30
CA GLN A 32 18.97 7.65 -23.90
C GLN A 32 19.74 6.73 -22.96
N LEU A 33 20.69 7.27 -22.20
CA LEU A 33 21.50 6.53 -21.22
C LEU A 33 20.72 6.27 -19.92
N PHE A 34 19.80 7.17 -19.57
CA PHE A 34 18.91 7.10 -18.42
C PHE A 34 17.46 7.33 -18.88
N PRO A 35 16.84 6.35 -19.55
CA PRO A 35 15.44 6.47 -19.93
C PRO A 35 14.57 6.79 -18.70
N THR A 36 13.60 7.68 -18.88
CA THR A 36 12.55 7.86 -17.87
C THR A 36 11.63 6.65 -17.96
N TYR A 37 11.95 5.57 -17.22
CA TYR A 37 11.18 4.31 -17.16
C TYR A 37 9.82 4.44 -16.45
N GLY A 38 9.21 5.63 -16.51
CA GLY A 38 8.03 5.99 -15.72
C GLY A 38 8.36 6.18 -14.23
N GLY A 39 7.37 5.90 -13.40
CA GLY A 39 7.46 5.91 -11.94
C GLY A 39 6.47 4.92 -11.32
N HIS A 40 6.42 4.92 -10.00
CA HIS A 40 5.44 4.18 -9.21
C HIS A 40 4.97 5.03 -8.03
N THR A 41 3.80 4.69 -7.49
CA THR A 41 3.31 5.19 -6.21
C THR A 41 3.36 4.06 -5.20
N ARG A 42 3.92 4.34 -4.01
CA ARG A 42 3.94 3.38 -2.90
C ARG A 42 3.00 3.82 -1.79
N GLN A 43 2.12 2.93 -1.38
CA GLN A 43 1.30 3.04 -0.20
C GLN A 43 1.68 1.97 0.81
N ILE A 44 1.68 2.33 2.09
CA ILE A 44 1.98 1.40 3.18
C ILE A 44 0.82 1.44 4.17
N LEU A 45 0.14 0.31 4.34
CA LEU A 45 -0.87 0.12 5.37
C LEU A 45 -0.20 -0.52 6.58
N PHE A 46 -0.27 0.14 7.73
CA PHE A 46 0.14 -0.45 9.00
C PHE A 46 -1.07 -1.05 9.70
N ILE A 47 -1.07 -2.37 9.84
CA ILE A 47 -2.12 -3.10 10.52
C ILE A 47 -1.69 -3.27 11.97
N LYS A 48 -2.33 -2.51 12.86
CA LYS A 48 -1.95 -2.43 14.27
C LYS A 48 -2.14 -3.80 14.96
N PRO A 49 -1.23 -4.20 15.86
CA PRO A 49 -1.48 -5.34 16.74
C PRO A 49 -2.72 -5.09 17.62
N ASN A 50 -3.40 -6.18 17.98
CA ASN A 50 -4.50 -6.14 18.93
C ASN A 50 -4.17 -7.03 20.13
N GLU A 51 -3.81 -6.38 21.25
CA GLU A 51 -3.42 -7.02 22.50
C GLU A 51 -4.57 -7.80 23.16
N GLN A 52 -5.83 -7.50 22.82
CA GLN A 52 -6.98 -8.23 23.36
C GLN A 52 -7.21 -9.57 22.65
N THR A 53 -6.75 -9.68 21.41
CA THR A 53 -6.97 -10.86 20.54
C THR A 53 -5.68 -11.58 20.22
N ASP A 54 -4.55 -11.22 20.84
CA ASP A 54 -3.20 -11.73 20.56
C ASP A 54 -2.84 -11.70 19.06
N GLU A 55 -3.32 -10.68 18.34
CA GLU A 55 -3.02 -10.51 16.92
C GLU A 55 -1.80 -9.61 16.75
N SER A 56 -0.75 -10.13 16.11
CA SER A 56 0.46 -9.35 15.84
C SER A 56 0.22 -8.32 14.73
N GLY A 57 0.97 -7.22 14.82
CA GLY A 57 0.92 -6.17 13.80
C GLY A 57 1.79 -6.51 12.61
N TYR A 58 1.40 -6.02 11.43
CA TYR A 58 2.13 -6.23 10.19
C TYR A 58 1.91 -5.06 9.22
N PHE A 59 2.65 -5.06 8.12
CA PHE A 59 2.53 -4.04 7.08
C PHE A 59 2.08 -4.66 5.77
N ILE A 60 1.31 -3.90 4.99
CA ILE A 60 1.02 -4.19 3.59
C ILE A 60 1.61 -3.05 2.77
N ILE A 61 2.56 -3.36 1.89
CA ILE A 61 3.09 -2.44 0.89
C ILE A 61 2.30 -2.66 -0.39
N LEU A 62 1.81 -1.58 -0.99
CA LEU A 62 1.14 -1.55 -2.30
C LEU A 62 1.96 -0.64 -3.21
N ASP A 63 2.44 -1.19 -4.32
CA ASP A 63 3.20 -0.48 -5.36
C ASP A 63 2.38 -0.45 -6.65
N GLU A 64 1.97 0.74 -7.08
CA GLU A 64 1.24 0.96 -8.33
C GLU A 64 2.17 1.55 -9.38
N LEU A 65 2.31 0.87 -10.51
CA LEU A 65 3.12 1.29 -11.64
C LEU A 65 2.37 2.29 -12.51
N THR A 66 3.06 3.37 -12.89
CA THR A 66 2.58 4.24 -13.98
C THR A 66 2.50 3.45 -15.30
N PRO A 67 1.62 3.83 -16.25
CA PRO A 67 1.46 3.10 -17.53
C PRO A 67 2.77 2.86 -18.29
N LYS A 68 3.72 3.79 -18.23
CA LYS A 68 5.04 3.61 -18.86
C LYS A 68 5.92 2.57 -18.15
N ALA A 69 5.83 2.48 -16.83
CA ALA A 69 6.61 1.52 -16.05
C ALA A 69 6.11 0.08 -16.25
N GLN A 70 4.82 -0.09 -16.59
CA GLN A 70 4.22 -1.40 -16.88
C GLN A 70 4.83 -2.08 -18.13
N GLU A 71 5.56 -1.35 -18.98
CA GLU A 71 6.24 -1.91 -20.16
C GLU A 71 7.52 -2.70 -19.82
N TYR A 72 7.96 -2.69 -18.56
CA TYR A 72 9.24 -3.25 -18.12
C TYR A 72 9.06 -4.31 -17.02
N ASP A 73 10.07 -5.17 -16.88
CA ASP A 73 10.21 -6.01 -15.69
C ASP A 73 10.71 -5.15 -14.52
N ILE A 74 10.11 -5.34 -13.35
CA ILE A 74 10.38 -4.55 -12.15
C ILE A 74 11.00 -5.45 -11.09
N ASP A 75 12.14 -5.02 -10.55
CA ASP A 75 12.81 -5.69 -9.43
C ASP A 75 12.47 -4.96 -8.12
N LEU A 76 11.71 -5.62 -7.23
CA LEU A 76 11.53 -5.18 -5.85
C LEU A 76 12.72 -5.65 -5.02
N LEU A 77 13.41 -4.70 -4.39
CA LEU A 77 14.60 -4.96 -3.58
C LEU A 77 14.25 -4.91 -2.09
N LEU A 78 14.43 -6.03 -1.37
CA LEU A 78 14.33 -6.06 0.10
C LEU A 78 15.69 -6.41 0.70
N HIS A 79 16.24 -5.47 1.46
CA HIS A 79 17.55 -5.60 2.09
C HIS A 79 17.40 -6.08 3.54
N SER A 80 18.28 -6.96 3.97
CA SER A 80 18.35 -7.38 5.35
C SER A 80 19.76 -7.78 5.77
N ARG A 81 20.06 -7.51 7.04
CA ARG A 81 21.29 -7.94 7.71
C ARG A 81 21.17 -9.34 8.32
N GLY A 82 20.04 -10.00 8.10
CA GLY A 82 19.73 -11.30 8.66
C GLY A 82 20.04 -12.45 7.74
N ASP A 83 19.95 -13.64 8.31
CA ASP A 83 19.96 -14.88 7.55
C ASP A 83 18.73 -14.93 6.64
N LEU A 84 18.98 -15.03 5.34
CA LEU A 84 17.94 -15.08 4.31
C LEU A 84 17.52 -16.54 4.06
N LYS A 85 16.21 -16.76 4.04
CA LYS A 85 15.59 -17.99 3.55
C LYS A 85 14.51 -17.66 2.52
N ILE A 86 14.64 -18.22 1.32
CA ILE A 86 13.62 -18.12 0.26
C ILE A 86 12.73 -19.36 0.37
N ALA A 87 11.41 -19.19 0.33
CA ALA A 87 10.47 -20.31 0.33
C ALA A 87 10.51 -21.08 -1.00
N GLU A 88 10.17 -22.38 -0.96
CA GLU A 88 10.22 -23.26 -2.14
C GLU A 88 9.25 -22.81 -3.25
N ASP A 89 8.11 -22.23 -2.86
CA ASP A 89 7.10 -21.70 -3.78
C ASP A 89 7.50 -20.37 -4.42
N ARG A 90 8.63 -19.78 -3.99
CA ARG A 90 9.11 -18.46 -4.38
C ARG A 90 8.05 -17.37 -4.25
N GLN A 91 7.18 -17.45 -3.26
CA GLN A 91 6.20 -16.41 -2.96
C GLN A 91 6.39 -15.78 -1.58
N SER A 92 7.38 -16.26 -0.83
CA SER A 92 7.82 -15.59 0.39
C SER A 92 9.33 -15.71 0.64
N VAL A 93 9.83 -14.75 1.41
CA VAL A 93 11.20 -14.73 1.93
C VAL A 93 11.15 -14.41 3.42
N ALA A 94 12.03 -15.05 4.19
CA ALA A 94 12.20 -14.78 5.61
C ALA A 94 13.62 -14.28 5.87
N PHE A 95 13.73 -13.23 6.68
CA PHE A 95 15.00 -12.72 7.17
C PHE A 95 15.04 -12.82 8.68
N SER A 96 16.02 -13.53 9.23
CA SER A 96 16.17 -13.70 10.69
C SER A 96 17.36 -12.89 11.20
N VAL A 97 17.14 -12.00 12.17
CA VAL A 97 18.19 -11.17 12.80
C VAL A 97 18.14 -11.30 14.32
N PRO A 98 19.28 -11.26 15.02
CA PRO A 98 19.29 -11.04 16.46
C PRO A 98 18.64 -9.69 16.81
N SER A 99 17.81 -9.68 17.85
CA SER A 99 17.20 -8.47 18.38
C SER A 99 18.25 -7.54 18.99
N TYR A 100 18.10 -6.23 18.75
CA TYR A 100 18.93 -5.21 19.43
C TYR A 100 18.45 -4.90 20.85
N LEU A 101 17.28 -5.40 21.24
CA LEU A 101 16.62 -5.06 22.51
C LEU A 101 16.52 -6.26 23.48
N SER A 102 16.66 -7.47 22.98
CA SER A 102 16.47 -8.72 23.73
C SER A 102 17.45 -9.79 23.26
N ASN A 103 17.57 -10.88 24.02
CA ASN A 103 18.35 -12.06 23.62
C ASN A 103 17.59 -12.97 22.62
N ASP A 104 16.62 -12.40 21.89
CA ASP A 104 15.75 -13.13 20.98
C ASP A 104 16.16 -12.91 19.53
N ASN A 105 15.67 -13.76 18.63
CA ASN A 105 15.75 -13.52 17.20
C ASN A 105 14.42 -12.97 16.69
N ILE A 106 14.50 -11.99 15.79
CA ILE A 106 13.36 -11.44 15.07
C ILE A 106 13.39 -11.93 13.64
N THR A 107 12.29 -12.51 13.20
CA THR A 107 12.09 -12.88 11.80
C THR A 107 11.18 -11.87 11.14
N LEU A 108 11.59 -11.35 9.97
CA LEU A 108 10.71 -10.64 9.06
C LEU A 108 10.34 -11.56 7.91
N ASN A 109 9.09 -11.97 7.83
CA ASN A 109 8.56 -12.69 6.69
C ASN A 109 7.92 -11.70 5.71
N ALA A 110 8.42 -11.67 4.47
CA ALA A 110 7.83 -10.95 3.36
C ALA A 110 7.12 -11.92 2.42
N THR A 111 5.81 -11.75 2.22
CA THR A 111 5.00 -12.55 1.29
C THR A 111 4.52 -11.68 0.14
N PHE A 112 4.78 -12.12 -1.09
CA PHE A 112 4.37 -11.46 -2.33
C PHE A 112 3.02 -12.01 -2.78
N LEU A 113 2.03 -11.14 -2.94
CA LEU A 113 0.65 -11.59 -3.21
C LEU A 113 0.38 -11.76 -4.70
N GLU A 114 1.10 -11.02 -5.53
CA GLU A 114 1.14 -11.15 -6.97
C GLU A 114 2.18 -12.20 -7.38
N HIS A 115 2.04 -12.75 -8.58
CA HIS A 115 3.00 -13.73 -9.08
C HIS A 115 4.35 -13.06 -9.34
N THR A 116 5.38 -13.49 -8.62
CA THR A 116 6.77 -13.16 -8.93
C THR A 116 7.29 -14.10 -10.01
N ASN A 117 8.01 -13.56 -10.99
CA ASN A 117 8.66 -14.35 -12.02
C ASN A 117 9.90 -15.06 -11.45
N ASP A 118 10.61 -14.40 -10.54
CA ASP A 118 11.81 -14.93 -9.92
C ASP A 118 12.10 -14.24 -8.59
N ILE A 119 12.76 -14.95 -7.68
CA ILE A 119 13.32 -14.39 -6.45
C ILE A 119 14.75 -14.91 -6.32
N ASN A 120 15.71 -13.98 -6.41
CA ASN A 120 17.12 -14.29 -6.26
C ASN A 120 17.74 -13.51 -5.11
N SER A 121 18.66 -14.15 -4.40
CA SER A 121 19.52 -13.48 -3.43
C SER A 121 20.69 -12.79 -4.14
N ALA A 122 21.09 -11.64 -3.63
CA ALA A 122 22.30 -10.94 -4.02
C ALA A 122 23.01 -10.38 -2.78
N GLU A 123 24.31 -10.18 -2.92
CA GLU A 123 25.14 -9.53 -1.91
C GLU A 123 25.18 -8.02 -2.18
N GLY A 124 25.16 -7.25 -1.11
CA GLY A 124 25.23 -5.80 -1.14
C GLY A 124 26.00 -5.27 0.05
N ILE A 125 26.09 -3.95 0.12
CA ILE A 125 26.83 -3.23 1.17
C ILE A 125 25.84 -2.37 1.95
N PHE A 126 25.88 -2.49 3.28
CA PHE A 126 25.18 -1.61 4.21
C PHE A 126 26.16 -0.56 4.76
N CYS A 127 26.08 0.67 4.26
CA CYS A 127 26.87 1.79 4.77
C CYS A 127 26.06 2.57 5.83
N PRO A 128 26.34 2.42 7.13
CA PRO A 128 25.70 3.26 8.15
C PRO A 128 26.04 4.74 7.93
N LYS A 129 25.25 5.65 8.52
CA LYS A 129 25.43 7.12 8.35
C LYS A 129 26.85 7.64 8.64
N ASN A 130 27.61 6.94 9.49
CA ASN A 130 28.98 7.30 9.86
C ASN A 130 30.04 6.47 9.13
N TYR A 131 29.67 5.80 8.03
CA TYR A 131 30.58 4.96 7.25
C TYR A 131 31.84 5.75 6.84
N ASP A 132 33.00 5.14 7.09
CA ASP A 132 34.33 5.63 6.75
C ASP A 132 35.13 4.43 6.25
N GLU A 133 35.76 4.55 5.07
CA GLU A 133 36.51 3.49 4.39
C GLU A 133 37.69 2.95 5.24
N GLY A 134 38.13 3.71 6.25
CA GLY A 134 39.19 3.30 7.19
C GLY A 134 38.72 2.44 8.38
N ASN A 135 37.42 2.25 8.60
CA ASN A 135 36.88 1.53 9.74
C ASN A 135 36.29 0.16 9.32
N ASN A 136 36.70 -0.91 10.02
CA ASN A 136 36.08 -2.23 9.86
C ASN A 136 34.72 -2.27 10.56
N TYR A 137 33.65 -2.09 9.78
CA TYR A 137 32.30 -2.34 10.24
C TYR A 137 32.01 -3.85 10.12
N PRO A 138 31.75 -4.56 11.24
CA PRO A 138 31.55 -6.02 11.25
C PRO A 138 30.28 -6.48 10.50
N ASP A 139 29.47 -5.53 10.06
CA ASP A 139 28.13 -5.67 9.48
C ASP A 139 27.98 -4.93 8.14
N ILE A 140 29.10 -4.67 7.46
CA ILE A 140 29.14 -3.97 6.17
C ILE A 140 28.52 -4.79 5.05
N ASP A 141 28.74 -6.10 5.04
CA ASP A 141 28.19 -7.00 4.04
C ASP A 141 26.76 -7.38 4.42
N THR A 142 25.84 -7.23 3.48
CA THR A 142 24.42 -7.52 3.68
C THR A 142 23.91 -8.40 2.55
N THR A 143 22.85 -9.15 2.81
CA THR A 143 22.11 -9.84 1.77
C THR A 143 20.85 -9.06 1.43
N TYR A 144 20.43 -9.16 0.18
CA TYR A 144 19.12 -8.65 -0.23
C TYR A 144 18.54 -9.59 -1.27
N ILE A 145 17.23 -9.50 -1.45
CA ILE A 145 16.52 -10.22 -2.50
C ILE A 145 16.14 -9.27 -3.62
N LYS A 146 16.11 -9.82 -4.84
CA LYS A 146 15.46 -9.23 -6.01
C LYS A 146 14.24 -10.07 -6.33
N ALA A 147 13.05 -9.57 -6.00
CA ALA A 147 11.79 -10.18 -6.43
C ALA A 147 11.37 -9.52 -7.74
N ARG A 148 11.42 -10.27 -8.85
CA ARG A 148 11.12 -9.77 -10.18
C ARG A 148 9.66 -9.97 -10.53
N TYR A 149 9.03 -8.92 -11.03
CA TYR A 149 7.67 -8.94 -11.57
C TYR A 149 7.69 -8.52 -13.04
N SER A 150 6.79 -9.12 -13.83
CA SER A 150 6.40 -8.50 -15.09
C SER A 150 5.47 -7.32 -14.82
N GLY A 151 5.88 -6.10 -15.17
CA GLY A 151 5.08 -4.89 -14.93
C GLY A 151 3.74 -4.87 -15.68
N SER A 152 3.67 -5.52 -16.84
CA SER A 152 2.44 -5.60 -17.64
C SER A 152 1.44 -6.59 -17.06
N ALA A 153 1.92 -7.64 -16.37
CA ALA A 153 1.08 -8.61 -15.69
C ALA A 153 0.69 -8.16 -14.26
N ASN A 154 1.56 -7.39 -13.60
CA ASN A 154 1.38 -6.94 -12.22
C ASN A 154 1.53 -5.41 -12.11
N PRO A 155 0.56 -4.64 -12.66
CA PRO A 155 0.59 -3.18 -12.62
C PRO A 155 0.39 -2.63 -11.20
N ILE A 156 -0.24 -3.40 -10.31
CA ILE A 156 -0.29 -3.14 -8.87
C ILE A 156 0.26 -4.38 -8.17
N MET A 157 1.30 -4.20 -7.35
CA MET A 157 1.92 -5.25 -6.55
C MET A 157 1.69 -5.00 -5.08
N SER A 158 1.52 -6.06 -4.31
CA SER A 158 1.27 -6.04 -2.88
C SER A 158 2.16 -7.04 -2.16
N THR A 159 2.79 -6.57 -1.08
CA THR A 159 3.71 -7.35 -0.25
C THR A 159 3.30 -7.22 1.21
N VAL A 160 3.14 -8.35 1.89
CA VAL A 160 2.86 -8.40 3.32
C VAL A 160 4.18 -8.59 4.06
N LEU A 161 4.49 -7.67 4.97
CA LEU A 161 5.66 -7.75 5.86
C LEU A 161 5.19 -8.08 7.27
N TYR A 162 5.47 -9.29 7.72
CA TYR A 162 5.05 -9.81 9.02
C TYR A 162 6.28 -9.99 9.93
N PRO A 163 6.50 -9.10 10.91
CA PRO A 163 7.51 -9.32 11.94
C PRO A 163 7.02 -10.37 12.93
N LYS A 164 7.91 -11.30 13.32
CA LYS A 164 7.67 -12.33 14.31
C LYS A 164 8.83 -12.36 15.30
N ASN A 165 8.50 -12.45 16.58
CA ASN A 165 9.46 -12.77 17.62
C ASN A 165 9.62 -14.30 17.72
N GLU A 166 10.83 -14.84 17.51
CA GLU A 166 11.01 -16.29 17.38
C GLU A 166 10.76 -17.07 18.69
N SER A 167 11.01 -16.47 19.87
CA SER A 167 10.65 -17.13 21.13
C SER A 167 9.16 -17.10 21.46
N ASP A 168 8.37 -16.25 20.79
CA ASP A 168 6.93 -16.17 21.00
C ASP A 168 6.19 -17.18 20.12
N ASN A 169 5.99 -18.37 20.66
CA ASN A 169 5.28 -19.46 19.97
C ASN A 169 3.79 -19.16 19.70
N THR A 170 3.23 -18.09 20.27
CA THR A 170 1.85 -17.66 19.97
C THR A 170 1.77 -16.88 18.65
N GLN A 171 2.88 -16.29 18.22
CA GLN A 171 2.97 -15.57 16.95
C GLN A 171 3.17 -16.55 15.81
N ILE A 172 2.16 -16.67 14.97
CA ILE A 172 2.20 -17.51 13.77
C ILE A 172 2.13 -16.58 12.57
N ILE A 173 3.09 -16.71 11.65
CA ILE A 173 3.03 -16.04 10.36
C ILE A 173 1.77 -16.58 9.64
N PRO A 174 0.76 -15.73 9.36
CA PRO A 174 -0.48 -16.20 8.83
C PRO A 174 -0.30 -16.73 7.41
N ASN A 175 -0.96 -17.85 7.11
CA ASN A 175 -1.06 -18.28 5.72
C ASN A 175 -1.75 -17.20 4.89
N THR A 176 -1.21 -16.93 3.70
CA THR A 176 -1.74 -15.90 2.81
C THR A 176 -2.08 -16.51 1.47
N VAL A 177 -3.28 -16.23 0.98
CA VAL A 177 -3.83 -16.84 -0.24
C VAL A 177 -4.30 -15.74 -1.19
N SER A 178 -3.77 -15.76 -2.40
CA SER A 178 -4.28 -14.97 -3.53
C SER A 178 -5.22 -15.82 -4.36
N ARG A 179 -6.48 -15.41 -4.47
CA ARG A 179 -7.50 -16.14 -5.22
C ARG A 179 -7.52 -15.73 -6.69
N SER A 180 -8.09 -16.59 -7.53
CA SER A 180 -8.26 -16.34 -8.96
C SER A 180 -9.17 -15.15 -9.29
N ASP A 181 -10.06 -14.77 -8.37
CA ASP A 181 -10.91 -13.57 -8.49
C ASP A 181 -10.18 -12.29 -8.04
N GLY A 182 -8.90 -12.38 -7.67
CA GLY A 182 -8.06 -11.26 -7.28
C GLY A 182 -8.16 -10.87 -5.79
N LEU A 183 -9.07 -11.49 -5.02
CA LEU A 183 -9.16 -11.31 -3.58
C LEU A 183 -7.97 -11.97 -2.89
N LYS A 184 -7.26 -11.19 -2.08
CA LYS A 184 -6.18 -11.69 -1.23
C LYS A 184 -6.71 -11.86 0.19
N GLN A 185 -6.37 -12.99 0.81
CA GLN A 185 -6.73 -13.31 2.17
C GLN A 185 -5.47 -13.53 3.00
N ILE A 186 -5.31 -12.77 4.09
CA ILE A 186 -4.18 -12.85 5.01
C ILE A 186 -4.71 -13.46 6.32
N GLY A 187 -4.31 -14.70 6.61
CA GLY A 187 -4.89 -15.46 7.71
C GLY A 187 -6.38 -15.74 7.49
N SER A 188 -7.16 -15.80 8.56
CA SER A 188 -8.60 -16.11 8.49
C SER A 188 -9.51 -14.88 8.46
N HIS A 189 -9.00 -13.69 8.80
CA HIS A 189 -9.83 -12.52 9.10
C HIS A 189 -9.53 -11.29 8.24
N ASP A 190 -8.40 -11.25 7.55
CA ASP A 190 -7.98 -10.07 6.80
C ASP A 190 -8.13 -10.30 5.29
N PHE A 191 -8.80 -9.38 4.62
CA PHE A 191 -9.08 -9.41 3.18
C PHE A 191 -8.57 -8.13 2.52
N LEU A 192 -7.88 -8.28 1.41
CA LEU A 192 -7.32 -7.19 0.61
C LEU A 192 -7.72 -7.39 -0.86
N PHE A 193 -8.15 -6.33 -1.52
CA PHE A 193 -8.39 -6.34 -2.96
C PHE A 193 -8.01 -5.01 -3.55
N HIS A 194 -7.45 -5.05 -4.75
CA HIS A 194 -7.11 -3.87 -5.53
C HIS A 194 -7.35 -4.15 -7.03
N GLN A 195 -7.61 -3.09 -7.79
CA GLN A 195 -7.82 -3.13 -9.23
C GLN A 195 -7.47 -1.78 -9.87
N GLU A 196 -6.95 -1.79 -11.10
CA GLU A 196 -6.69 -0.56 -11.86
C GLU A 196 -7.99 0.09 -12.37
N ASN A 197 -8.87 -0.73 -12.94
CA ASN A 197 -10.13 -0.28 -13.50
C ASN A 197 -11.22 -0.39 -12.45
N ARG A 198 -11.86 0.73 -12.10
CA ARG A 198 -12.88 0.84 -11.04
C ARG A 198 -14.23 0.28 -11.49
N ILE A 199 -14.24 -1.02 -11.81
CA ILE A 199 -15.44 -1.79 -12.12
C ILE A 199 -15.99 -2.44 -10.85
N LEU A 200 -17.25 -2.87 -10.91
CA LEU A 200 -17.85 -3.61 -9.81
C LEU A 200 -17.17 -4.98 -9.68
N ALA A 201 -16.53 -5.23 -8.54
CA ALA A 201 -15.97 -6.52 -8.17
C ALA A 201 -16.89 -7.25 -7.20
N GLN A 202 -17.04 -8.56 -7.36
CA GLN A 202 -17.90 -9.40 -6.53
C GLN A 202 -17.16 -10.66 -6.10
N PHE A 203 -17.30 -11.02 -4.83
CA PHE A 203 -16.67 -12.16 -4.19
C PHE A 203 -17.73 -12.93 -3.40
N THR A 204 -17.67 -14.26 -3.39
CA THR A 204 -18.70 -15.09 -2.77
C THR A 204 -18.35 -15.63 -1.39
N ASN A 205 -17.05 -15.68 -1.04
CA ASN A 205 -16.57 -16.26 0.22
C ASN A 205 -15.37 -15.45 0.76
N PRO A 206 -15.57 -14.39 1.56
CA PRO A 206 -16.84 -13.85 2.01
C PRO A 206 -17.63 -13.17 0.89
N ASN A 207 -18.94 -12.98 1.10
CA ASN A 207 -19.79 -12.22 0.21
C ASN A 207 -19.40 -10.73 0.27
N ILE A 208 -18.71 -10.23 -0.76
CA ILE A 208 -18.27 -8.85 -0.86
C ILE A 208 -18.65 -8.32 -2.23
N GLU A 209 -19.22 -7.12 -2.28
CA GLU A 209 -19.37 -6.35 -3.51
C GLU A 209 -18.66 -5.01 -3.34
N PHE A 210 -17.80 -4.66 -4.27
CA PHE A 210 -16.96 -3.48 -4.16
C PHE A 210 -16.89 -2.71 -5.47
N ASN A 211 -17.12 -1.40 -5.40
CA ASN A 211 -16.85 -0.47 -6.48
C ASN A 211 -15.87 0.58 -5.97
N GLY A 212 -14.61 0.44 -6.36
CA GLY A 212 -13.51 1.32 -5.95
C GLY A 212 -12.17 0.80 -6.46
N GLU A 213 -11.07 1.36 -5.97
CA GLU A 213 -9.72 0.97 -6.39
C GLU A 213 -9.10 -0.05 -5.44
N LEU A 214 -9.22 0.17 -4.13
CA LEU A 214 -8.63 -0.69 -3.11
C LEU A 214 -9.54 -0.77 -1.88
N PHE A 215 -9.63 -1.97 -1.30
CA PHE A 215 -10.12 -2.14 0.06
C PHE A 215 -9.20 -3.04 0.88
N PHE A 216 -9.20 -2.79 2.18
CA PHE A 216 -8.76 -3.74 3.19
C PHE A 216 -9.86 -3.88 4.26
N ILE A 217 -10.19 -5.11 4.63
CA ILE A 217 -11.18 -5.44 5.65
C ILE A 217 -10.54 -6.40 6.64
N ARG A 218 -10.58 -6.06 7.92
CA ARG A 218 -10.36 -7.01 9.02
C ARG A 218 -11.71 -7.36 9.62
N THR A 219 -12.03 -8.65 9.68
CA THR A 219 -13.21 -9.15 10.37
C THR A 219 -12.92 -9.42 11.84
N ASN A 220 -13.98 -9.48 12.64
CA ASN A 220 -13.85 -9.80 14.05
C ASN A 220 -13.40 -11.26 14.22
N LYS A 221 -12.36 -11.48 15.04
CA LYS A 221 -11.82 -12.81 15.31
C LYS A 221 -12.84 -13.80 15.90
N SER A 222 -13.79 -13.30 16.69
CA SER A 222 -14.83 -14.13 17.32
C SER A 222 -16.09 -14.26 16.47
N ASP A 223 -16.31 -13.35 15.52
CA ASP A 223 -17.49 -13.29 14.67
C ASP A 223 -17.11 -12.75 13.27
N SER A 224 -16.69 -13.65 12.39
CA SER A 224 -16.20 -13.29 11.04
C SER A 224 -17.26 -12.64 10.14
N THR A 225 -18.52 -12.56 10.59
CA THR A 225 -19.59 -11.84 9.88
C THR A 225 -19.56 -10.33 10.15
N LYS A 226 -18.79 -9.89 11.15
CA LYS A 226 -18.62 -8.48 11.51
C LYS A 226 -17.26 -7.96 11.07
N ILE A 227 -17.25 -6.71 10.66
CA ILE A 227 -16.04 -5.96 10.36
C ILE A 227 -15.53 -5.32 11.65
N ASP A 228 -14.24 -5.46 11.94
CA ASP A 228 -13.55 -4.72 13.00
C ASP A 228 -12.87 -3.46 12.44
N TYR A 229 -12.19 -3.58 11.28
CA TYR A 229 -11.53 -2.47 10.61
C TYR A 229 -11.81 -2.48 9.11
N LEU A 230 -11.98 -1.28 8.57
CA LEU A 230 -12.25 -1.05 7.16
C LEU A 230 -11.36 0.06 6.63
N TYR A 231 -10.67 -0.20 5.52
CA TYR A 231 -10.00 0.81 4.71
C TYR A 231 -10.51 0.75 3.28
N LEU A 232 -10.84 1.90 2.71
CA LEU A 232 -11.32 2.06 1.34
C LEU A 232 -10.54 3.17 0.64
N GLN A 233 -10.28 3.00 -0.66
CA GLN A 233 -9.65 4.01 -1.51
C GLN A 233 -10.39 4.12 -2.85
N GLN A 234 -10.64 5.37 -3.26
CA GLN A 234 -11.37 5.70 -4.49
C GLN A 234 -12.73 4.99 -4.60
N ALA A 235 -13.34 4.70 -3.44
CA ALA A 235 -14.50 3.82 -3.32
C ALA A 235 -15.81 4.59 -3.46
N LYS A 236 -16.80 3.92 -4.03
CA LYS A 236 -18.19 4.37 -4.13
C LYS A 236 -19.15 3.43 -3.39
N VAL A 237 -18.86 2.13 -3.39
CA VAL A 237 -19.73 1.10 -2.82
C VAL A 237 -18.86 0.03 -2.16
N LEU A 238 -19.21 -0.36 -0.94
CA LEU A 238 -18.81 -1.62 -0.35
C LEU A 238 -20.04 -2.27 0.30
N LYS A 239 -20.31 -3.52 -0.08
CA LYS A 239 -21.23 -4.42 0.60
C LYS A 239 -20.43 -5.56 1.20
N PHE A 240 -20.69 -5.89 2.45
CA PHE A 240 -20.10 -7.03 3.15
C PHE A 240 -21.22 -7.88 3.76
N GLY A 241 -21.25 -9.16 3.39
CA GLY A 241 -22.39 -10.02 3.69
C GLY A 241 -23.66 -9.49 3.02
N ASN A 242 -24.71 -9.31 3.81
CA ASN A 242 -25.98 -8.75 3.34
C ASN A 242 -26.08 -7.23 3.55
N ASN A 243 -25.08 -6.60 4.17
CA ASN A 243 -25.16 -5.22 4.62
C ASN A 243 -24.45 -4.28 3.66
N GLN A 244 -25.09 -3.15 3.34
CA GLN A 244 -24.47 -2.05 2.60
C GLN A 244 -23.51 -1.30 3.54
N THR A 245 -22.29 -1.81 3.69
CA THR A 245 -21.30 -1.30 4.64
C THR A 245 -20.92 0.16 4.39
N PHE A 246 -20.74 0.52 3.13
CA PHE A 246 -20.40 1.88 2.72
C PHE A 246 -21.03 2.21 1.38
N GLN A 247 -21.52 3.43 1.23
CA GLN A 247 -21.94 3.98 -0.05
C GLN A 247 -21.62 5.47 -0.11
N SER A 248 -21.31 5.98 -1.30
CA SER A 248 -21.18 7.42 -1.52
C SER A 248 -21.76 7.84 -2.86
N THR A 249 -22.14 9.13 -2.95
CA THR A 249 -22.64 9.70 -4.21
C THR A 249 -21.54 9.78 -5.27
N ASN A 250 -20.34 10.19 -4.85
CA ASN A 250 -19.12 10.27 -5.64
C ASN A 250 -18.02 9.43 -4.98
N SER A 251 -17.03 8.97 -5.74
CA SER A 251 -15.89 8.26 -5.16
C SER A 251 -15.18 9.11 -4.11
N ILE A 252 -14.98 8.54 -2.92
CA ILE A 252 -14.17 9.15 -1.86
C ILE A 252 -12.69 8.87 -2.11
N SER A 253 -11.80 9.81 -1.76
CA SER A 253 -10.36 9.59 -1.93
C SER A 253 -9.88 8.44 -1.06
N SER A 254 -10.20 8.47 0.24
CA SER A 254 -9.96 7.38 1.16
C SER A 254 -10.85 7.43 2.40
N LEU A 255 -11.06 6.29 3.03
CA LEU A 255 -11.79 6.16 4.29
C LEU A 255 -11.18 5.04 5.11
N LEU A 256 -11.01 5.29 6.40
CA LEU A 256 -10.58 4.33 7.41
C LEU A 256 -11.61 4.36 8.52
N LEU A 257 -12.23 3.24 8.85
CA LEU A 257 -13.15 3.12 9.97
C LEU A 257 -12.72 1.95 10.89
N THR A 258 -12.92 2.13 12.18
CA THR A 258 -12.92 1.06 13.16
C THR A 258 -14.31 0.90 13.77
N TYR A 259 -14.71 -0.35 13.89
CA TYR A 259 -15.91 -0.84 14.56
C TYR A 259 -15.56 -1.58 15.85
N SER A 260 -14.30 -1.57 16.27
CA SER A 260 -13.81 -2.32 17.43
C SER A 260 -14.48 -1.90 18.75
N ASN A 261 -15.09 -0.71 18.80
CA ASN A 261 -15.90 -0.28 19.93
C ASN A 261 -17.39 -0.51 19.61
N SER A 262 -18.06 -1.31 20.44
CA SER A 262 -19.48 -1.66 20.27
C SER A 262 -20.44 -0.47 20.33
N THR A 263 -20.02 0.68 20.88
CA THR A 263 -20.87 1.87 21.04
C THR A 263 -20.45 3.03 20.15
N GLN A 264 -19.38 2.89 19.36
CA GLN A 264 -18.86 4.00 18.57
C GLN A 264 -18.11 3.50 17.33
N ILE A 265 -18.46 4.08 16.18
CA ILE A 265 -17.63 4.02 14.98
C ILE A 265 -16.72 5.23 14.99
N SER A 266 -15.41 5.02 14.78
CA SER A 266 -14.44 6.11 14.67
C SER A 266 -13.50 5.89 13.51
N GLY A 267 -12.85 6.95 13.03
CA GLY A 267 -12.00 6.82 11.86
C GLY A 267 -11.59 8.14 11.22
N TYR A 268 -11.14 8.02 9.98
CA TYR A 268 -10.68 9.11 9.13
C TYR A 268 -11.37 9.01 7.77
N ILE A 269 -11.74 10.15 7.20
CA ILE A 269 -12.34 10.21 5.87
C ILE A 269 -11.71 11.35 5.09
N ASN A 270 -11.23 11.07 3.89
CA ASN A 270 -10.77 12.04 2.91
C ASN A 270 -11.76 12.05 1.74
N GLY A 271 -12.62 13.06 1.73
CA GLY A 271 -13.60 13.31 0.68
C GLY A 271 -13.99 14.78 0.66
N ARG A 272 -14.61 15.24 -0.43
CA ARG A 272 -15.08 16.62 -0.56
C ARG A 272 -16.45 16.66 -1.22
N ASN A 273 -17.36 17.42 -0.63
CA ASN A 273 -18.69 17.69 -1.16
C ASN A 273 -19.41 16.43 -1.63
N THR A 274 -19.39 15.38 -0.79
CA THR A 274 -20.02 14.10 -1.10
C THR A 274 -20.83 13.62 0.09
N GLN A 275 -22.02 13.11 -0.21
CA GLN A 275 -22.84 12.41 0.77
C GLN A 275 -22.35 10.96 0.82
N ILE A 276 -22.16 10.48 2.05
CA ILE A 276 -21.80 9.11 2.32
C ILE A 276 -22.85 8.47 3.23
N SER A 277 -22.95 7.14 3.14
CA SER A 277 -23.71 6.28 4.02
C SER A 277 -22.79 5.23 4.62
N ILE A 278 -22.88 5.02 5.94
CA ILE A 278 -22.08 4.06 6.69
C ILE A 278 -23.04 3.14 7.47
N TYR A 279 -22.78 1.83 7.41
CA TYR A 279 -23.51 0.83 8.19
C TYR A 279 -23.19 0.91 9.69
N CYS A 280 -24.20 0.76 10.53
CA CYS A 280 -24.11 0.81 11.99
C CYS A 280 -24.48 -0.55 12.60
N PRO A 281 -23.50 -1.37 13.04
CA PRO A 281 -23.76 -2.72 13.53
C PRO A 281 -24.55 -2.79 14.85
N PHE A 282 -24.67 -1.68 15.58
CA PHE A 282 -25.47 -1.56 16.80
C PHE A 282 -26.87 -0.96 16.57
N GLY A 283 -27.28 -0.83 15.31
CA GLY A 283 -28.55 -0.24 14.89
C GLY A 283 -28.45 1.26 14.63
N ALA A 284 -28.99 1.73 13.51
CA ALA A 284 -28.91 3.15 13.14
C ALA A 284 -29.71 4.07 14.09
N ASP A 285 -30.82 3.57 14.66
CA ASP A 285 -31.66 4.34 15.60
C ASP A 285 -30.97 4.62 16.93
N ALA A 286 -29.92 3.88 17.28
CA ALA A 286 -29.12 4.11 18.48
C ALA A 286 -28.05 5.20 18.28
N VAL A 287 -27.89 5.75 17.07
CA VAL A 287 -26.89 6.79 16.80
C VAL A 287 -27.38 8.14 17.31
N GLU A 288 -26.78 8.60 18.41
CA GLU A 288 -27.12 9.90 19.00
C GLU A 288 -26.44 11.09 18.30
N MET A 289 -25.23 10.88 17.75
CA MET A 289 -24.46 11.95 17.14
C MET A 289 -23.42 11.49 16.12
N VAL A 290 -23.15 12.36 15.14
CA VAL A 290 -22.02 12.25 14.20
C VAL A 290 -21.13 13.48 14.34
N LYS A 291 -19.82 13.28 14.52
CA LYS A 291 -18.84 14.37 14.61
C LYS A 291 -17.83 14.31 13.47
N LEU A 292 -17.64 15.43 12.78
CA LEU A 292 -16.59 15.64 11.79
C LEU A 292 -15.68 16.77 12.27
N ASN A 293 -14.36 16.53 12.32
CA ASN A 293 -13.38 17.49 12.84
C ASN A 293 -13.76 18.04 14.24
N GLY A 294 -14.37 17.20 15.07
CA GLY A 294 -14.84 17.56 16.41
C GLY A 294 -16.20 18.27 16.48
N LEU A 295 -16.80 18.65 15.36
CA LEU A 295 -18.08 19.38 15.29
C LEU A 295 -19.25 18.45 14.97
N ASN A 296 -20.37 18.66 15.64
CA ASN A 296 -21.61 17.91 15.34
C ASN A 296 -22.06 18.20 13.91
N THR A 297 -22.32 17.15 13.15
CA THR A 297 -22.79 17.22 11.77
C THR A 297 -24.22 16.71 11.69
N THR A 298 -25.04 17.32 10.83
CA THR A 298 -26.38 16.82 10.54
C THR A 298 -26.29 15.50 9.79
N PHE A 299 -27.07 14.51 10.22
CA PHE A 299 -27.13 13.19 9.59
C PHE A 299 -28.59 12.72 9.50
N SER A 300 -28.84 11.76 8.62
CA SER A 300 -30.09 11.01 8.53
C SER A 300 -29.85 9.55 8.86
N VAL A 301 -30.86 8.88 9.39
CA VAL A 301 -30.84 7.44 9.69
C VAL A 301 -31.74 6.69 8.70
N SER A 302 -31.32 5.51 8.27
CA SER A 302 -32.11 4.54 7.51
C SER A 302 -32.27 3.28 8.36
N PRO A 303 -33.34 3.16 9.18
CA PRO A 303 -33.47 2.05 10.13
C PRO A 303 -33.62 0.69 9.45
N SER A 304 -34.24 0.64 8.27
CA SER A 304 -34.42 -0.60 7.51
C SER A 304 -33.11 -1.15 6.92
N GLU A 305 -32.08 -0.32 6.82
CA GLU A 305 -30.78 -0.67 6.25
C GLU A 305 -29.65 -0.59 7.29
N ASP A 306 -29.99 -0.18 8.52
CA ASP A 306 -29.04 0.13 9.60
C ASP A 306 -27.90 1.04 9.13
N THR A 307 -28.20 2.08 8.34
CA THR A 307 -27.19 3.03 7.87
C THR A 307 -27.44 4.44 8.39
N ILE A 308 -26.36 5.19 8.57
CA ILE A 308 -26.38 6.65 8.74
C ILE A 308 -25.83 7.32 7.50
N SER A 309 -26.42 8.46 7.11
CA SER A 309 -25.94 9.25 5.99
C SER A 309 -25.65 10.69 6.39
N PHE A 310 -24.54 11.22 5.91
CA PHE A 310 -24.16 12.62 6.13
C PHE A 310 -23.28 13.14 5.00
N THR A 311 -23.14 14.46 4.91
CA THR A 311 -22.33 15.11 3.87
C THR A 311 -20.97 15.52 4.42
N ILE A 312 -19.91 15.14 3.72
CA ILE A 312 -18.56 15.64 3.98
C ILE A 312 -18.44 17.00 3.30
N LEU A 313 -18.36 18.06 4.10
CA LEU A 313 -18.15 19.43 3.62
C LEU A 313 -16.65 19.69 3.45
N GLU A 314 -16.28 20.63 2.58
CA GLU A 314 -14.89 21.09 2.50
C GLU A 314 -14.39 21.59 3.86
N SER A 315 -13.22 21.10 4.27
CA SER A 315 -12.44 21.59 5.41
C SER A 315 -11.33 22.52 4.93
#